data_AF-A0A7J2XY87-F1
#
_entry.id   AF-A0A7J2XY87-F1
#
_cell.length_a   1.000
_cell.length_b   1.000
_cell.length_c   1.000
_cell.angle_alpha   90.00
_cell.angle_beta   90.00
_cell.angle_gamma   90.00
#
_symmetry.space_group_name_H-M   'P 1'
#
loop_
_entity.id
_entity.type
_entity.pdbx_description
1 polymer ?
#
loop_
_entity_poly.entity_id
_entity_poly.type
_entity_poly.pdbx_seq_one_letter_code
_entity_poly.pdbx_strand_id
1 'polypeptide(L)'
;MDVVITSDRTMITDHHGKEFLGFMTTAPPIFLPEKIWMSIAAPKIKVNEIGEPCQAPYGLRKIEAALLDAGIDAAVIDPDHLSKHPEAKVVAIGHHDYFALGPPSSEWWVLTGKEPVNARSFRKFMESKEMEYFRRKGAKIVVGGPAAWQWLYKPELIERWGVTTVIDGEGERVIVDVVERILNGEEPPKLIQVGMDEVPSLDEIPLIKKPSVNGLVEISRGCPRGCRFCSVTLRPLRH
;
A
#
# COMPACT_ATOMS: atom_id res chain seq x y z
N MET A 1 -18.41 -5.19 3.00
CA MET A 1 -17.42 -4.22 3.50
C MET A 1 -17.49 -2.91 2.75
N ASP A 2 -17.29 -1.81 3.48
CA ASP A 2 -17.27 -0.46 2.91
C ASP A 2 -15.92 -0.15 2.25
N VAL A 3 -14.82 -0.62 2.86
CA VAL A 3 -13.45 -0.37 2.39
C VAL A 3 -12.69 -1.68 2.19
N VAL A 4 -12.13 -1.85 0.99
CA VAL A 4 -11.13 -2.88 0.73
C VAL A 4 -9.75 -2.25 0.79
N ILE A 5 -8.89 -2.72 1.69
CA ILE A 5 -7.48 -2.36 1.72
C ILE A 5 -6.70 -3.43 0.96
N THR A 6 -5.83 -3.04 0.03
CA THR A 6 -5.11 -4.02 -0.79
C THR A 6 -3.80 -3.45 -1.32
N SER A 7 -3.09 -4.28 -2.08
CA SER A 7 -1.94 -3.93 -2.89
C SER A 7 -1.72 -5.01 -3.93
N ASP A 8 -0.73 -4.87 -4.82
CA ASP A 8 -0.43 -5.95 -5.76
C ASP A 8 0.29 -7.13 -5.07
N ARG A 9 0.49 -8.20 -5.84
CA ARG A 9 1.07 -9.46 -5.34
C ARG A 9 2.46 -9.29 -4.71
N THR A 10 3.26 -8.33 -5.15
CA THR A 10 4.61 -8.10 -4.58
C THR A 10 4.56 -7.58 -3.15
N MET A 11 3.42 -7.00 -2.75
CA MET A 11 3.16 -6.45 -1.42
C MET A 11 2.29 -7.38 -0.55
N ILE A 12 1.29 -8.07 -1.13
CA ILE A 12 0.45 -9.02 -0.39
C ILE A 12 1.02 -10.44 -0.50
N THR A 13 2.06 -10.69 0.28
CA THR A 13 2.79 -11.96 0.38
C THR A 13 3.59 -11.99 1.69
N ASP A 14 3.99 -13.17 2.17
CA ASP A 14 4.89 -13.34 3.31
C ASP A 14 6.34 -13.65 2.89
N HIS A 15 6.62 -13.66 1.59
CA HIS A 15 7.93 -13.98 1.03
C HIS A 15 8.49 -15.33 1.55
N HIS A 16 7.64 -16.36 1.71
CA HIS A 16 7.99 -17.67 2.29
C HIS A 16 8.48 -17.58 3.75
N GLY A 17 8.02 -16.60 4.51
CA GLY A 17 8.52 -16.33 5.86
C GLY A 17 9.91 -15.66 5.89
N LYS A 18 10.40 -15.17 4.75
CA LYS A 18 11.76 -14.63 4.58
C LYS A 18 11.69 -13.24 3.97
N GLU A 19 11.57 -12.22 4.81
CA GLU A 19 11.44 -10.80 4.42
C GLU A 19 12.40 -10.38 3.29
N PHE A 20 13.67 -10.78 3.36
CA PHE A 20 14.68 -10.38 2.38
C PHE A 20 14.46 -10.96 0.97
N LEU A 21 13.67 -12.03 0.80
CA LEU A 21 13.28 -12.50 -0.53
C LEU A 21 12.40 -11.47 -1.25
N GLY A 22 11.72 -10.59 -0.52
CA GLY A 22 10.95 -9.48 -1.09
C GLY A 22 11.80 -8.53 -1.94
N PHE A 23 13.10 -8.35 -1.64
CA PHE A 23 13.99 -7.54 -2.49
C PHE A 23 14.14 -8.09 -3.91
N MET A 24 13.86 -9.37 -4.16
CA MET A 24 13.85 -9.88 -5.54
C MET A 24 12.74 -9.22 -6.38
N THR A 25 11.66 -8.74 -5.76
CA THR A 25 10.58 -8.04 -6.48
C THR A 25 11.01 -6.68 -7.02
N THR A 26 12.04 -6.06 -6.43
CA THR A 26 12.59 -4.78 -6.89
C THR A 26 13.54 -4.93 -8.07
N ALA A 27 13.90 -6.15 -8.45
CA ALA A 27 14.73 -6.41 -9.63
C ALA A 27 13.85 -6.92 -10.80
N PRO A 28 14.27 -6.71 -12.05
CA PRO A 28 13.68 -7.42 -13.19
C PRO A 28 14.04 -8.91 -13.10
N PRO A 29 13.28 -9.81 -13.75
CA PRO A 29 13.63 -11.21 -13.75
C PRO A 29 14.93 -11.42 -14.54
N ILE A 30 15.98 -11.89 -13.85
CA ILE A 30 17.29 -12.18 -14.44
C ILE A 30 17.45 -13.71 -14.52
N PHE A 31 17.79 -14.22 -15.71
CA PHE A 31 18.01 -15.65 -16.01
C PHE A 31 16.82 -16.60 -15.82
N LEU A 32 15.73 -16.16 -15.18
CA LEU A 32 14.54 -16.96 -14.94
C LEU A 32 13.29 -16.34 -15.59
N PRO A 33 12.31 -17.15 -16.02
CA PRO A 33 10.98 -16.66 -16.34
C PRO A 33 10.33 -15.95 -15.14
N GLU A 34 9.60 -14.86 -15.40
CA GLU A 34 8.95 -14.05 -14.35
C GLU A 34 8.00 -14.85 -13.45
N LYS A 35 7.34 -15.89 -13.97
CA LYS A 35 6.49 -16.77 -13.15
C LYS A 35 7.28 -17.48 -12.06
N ILE A 36 8.46 -17.99 -12.40
CA ILE A 36 9.35 -18.67 -11.45
C ILE A 36 9.94 -17.64 -10.49
N TRP A 37 10.36 -16.48 -11.02
CA TRP A 37 10.84 -15.36 -10.21
C TRP A 37 9.83 -14.96 -9.14
N MET A 38 8.57 -14.76 -9.52
CA MET A 38 7.48 -14.41 -8.60
C MET A 38 7.12 -15.54 -7.64
N SER A 39 7.20 -16.81 -8.06
CA SER A 39 7.00 -17.93 -7.13
C SER A 39 8.05 -17.98 -6.02
N ILE A 40 9.27 -17.50 -6.29
CA ILE A 40 10.36 -17.41 -5.31
C ILE A 40 10.20 -16.14 -4.47
N ALA A 41 9.97 -15.00 -5.11
CA ALA A 41 9.99 -13.69 -4.48
C ALA A 41 8.68 -13.36 -3.75
N ALA A 42 7.53 -13.63 -4.35
CA ALA A 42 6.21 -13.21 -3.88
C ALA A 42 5.17 -14.33 -4.05
N PRO A 43 5.31 -15.44 -3.30
CA PRO A 43 4.34 -16.53 -3.33
C PRO A 43 2.95 -16.04 -2.87
N LYS A 44 1.91 -16.75 -3.31
CA LYS A 44 0.56 -16.50 -2.79
C LYS A 44 0.51 -16.84 -1.31
N ILE A 45 -0.04 -15.93 -0.52
CA ILE A 45 -0.28 -16.15 0.91
C ILE A 45 -1.61 -16.89 1.12
N LYS A 46 -1.72 -17.61 2.23
CA LYS A 46 -2.98 -18.23 2.63
C LYS A 46 -4.00 -17.14 2.98
N VAL A 47 -5.23 -17.32 2.50
CA VAL A 47 -6.35 -16.42 2.78
C VAL A 47 -7.49 -17.18 3.44
N ASN A 48 -8.36 -16.47 4.15
CA ASN A 48 -9.62 -17.01 4.67
C ASN A 48 -10.73 -17.01 3.59
N GLU A 49 -11.96 -17.36 3.98
CA GLU A 49 -13.11 -17.46 3.07
C GLU A 49 -13.44 -16.16 2.36
N ILE A 50 -13.23 -15.01 3.01
CA ILE A 50 -13.46 -13.69 2.44
C ILE A 50 -12.27 -13.17 1.62
N GLY A 51 -11.15 -13.90 1.57
CA GLY A 51 -9.95 -13.47 0.84
C GLY A 51 -9.01 -12.57 1.64
N GLU A 52 -9.21 -12.46 2.94
CA GLU A 52 -8.25 -11.79 3.81
C GLU A 52 -7.02 -12.68 4.05
N PRO A 53 -5.79 -12.15 3.86
CA PRO A 53 -4.58 -12.91 4.05
C PRO A 53 -4.28 -13.15 5.53
N CYS A 54 -3.67 -14.29 5.85
CA CYS A 54 -3.32 -14.65 7.23
C CYS A 54 -2.28 -13.70 7.84
N GLN A 55 -1.51 -12.99 7.00
CA GLN A 55 -0.62 -11.90 7.38
C GLN A 55 -0.71 -10.79 6.32
N ALA A 56 -0.47 -9.54 6.70
CA ALA A 56 -0.41 -8.43 5.74
C ALA A 56 0.70 -7.44 6.10
N PRO A 57 1.17 -6.59 5.16
CA PRO A 57 2.13 -5.54 5.46
C PRO A 57 1.71 -4.73 6.69
N TYR A 58 2.66 -4.44 7.56
CA TYR A 58 2.38 -3.80 8.85
C TYR A 58 1.65 -2.46 8.70
N GLY A 59 2.05 -1.64 7.72
CA GLY A 59 1.36 -0.38 7.41
C GLY A 59 -0.10 -0.57 7.01
N LEU A 60 -0.43 -1.59 6.22
CA LEU A 60 -1.82 -1.88 5.85
C LEU A 60 -2.65 -2.33 7.07
N ARG A 61 -2.06 -3.09 8.00
CA ARG A 61 -2.71 -3.46 9.26
C ARG A 61 -2.95 -2.27 10.19
N LYS A 62 -2.09 -1.25 10.17
CA LYS A 62 -2.32 0.02 10.89
C LYS A 62 -3.50 0.79 10.31
N ILE A 63 -3.59 0.89 8.98
CA ILE A 63 -4.73 1.51 8.30
C ILE A 63 -6.03 0.73 8.55
N GLU A 64 -5.98 -0.60 8.48
CA GLU A 64 -7.12 -1.46 8.82
C GLU A 64 -7.59 -1.22 10.26
N ALA A 65 -6.66 -1.19 11.21
CA ALA A 65 -6.99 -0.93 12.61
C ALA A 65 -7.62 0.46 12.81
N ALA A 66 -7.06 1.51 12.19
CA ALA A 66 -7.59 2.86 12.26
C ALA A 66 -9.05 2.95 11.79
N LEU A 67 -9.34 2.36 10.62
CA LEU A 67 -10.70 2.36 10.07
C LEU A 67 -11.66 1.56 10.95
N LEU A 68 -11.24 0.39 11.45
CA LEU A 68 -12.06 -0.42 12.35
C LEU A 68 -12.30 0.26 13.70
N ASP A 69 -11.32 0.99 14.25
CA ASP A 69 -11.48 1.78 15.49
C ASP A 69 -12.46 2.94 15.30
N ALA A 70 -12.53 3.51 14.09
CA ALA A 70 -13.54 4.50 13.70
C ALA A 70 -14.93 3.89 13.39
N GLY A 71 -15.10 2.57 13.50
CA GLY A 71 -16.37 1.89 13.20
C GLY A 71 -16.66 1.67 11.71
N ILE A 72 -15.65 1.83 10.85
CA ILE A 72 -15.77 1.60 9.40
C ILE A 72 -15.47 0.14 9.09
N ASP A 73 -16.36 -0.53 8.34
CA ASP A 73 -16.16 -1.92 7.91
C ASP A 73 -15.07 -2.01 6.83
N ALA A 74 -13.85 -2.34 7.27
CA ALA A 74 -12.65 -2.40 6.45
C ALA A 74 -11.86 -3.70 6.69
N ALA A 75 -11.28 -4.25 5.62
CA ALA A 75 -10.38 -5.40 5.73
C ALA A 75 -9.25 -5.33 4.70
N VAL A 76 -8.09 -5.89 5.06
CA VAL A 76 -7.04 -6.17 4.07
C VAL A 76 -7.44 -7.39 3.24
N ILE A 77 -7.52 -7.24 1.92
CA ILE A 77 -7.91 -8.30 0.99
C ILE A 77 -6.80 -8.55 -0.02
N ASP A 78 -6.54 -9.84 -0.25
CA ASP A 78 -5.62 -10.30 -1.28
C ASP A 78 -6.10 -9.87 -2.69
N PRO A 79 -5.20 -9.38 -3.57
CA PRO A 79 -5.60 -8.84 -4.87
C PRO A 79 -6.37 -9.83 -5.75
N ASP A 80 -6.15 -11.16 -5.59
CA ASP A 80 -6.85 -12.17 -6.37
C ASP A 80 -8.31 -12.39 -5.89
N HIS A 81 -8.68 -11.82 -4.75
CA HIS A 81 -9.96 -12.04 -4.07
C HIS A 81 -10.85 -10.80 -4.02
N LEU A 82 -10.44 -9.70 -4.68
CA LEU A 82 -11.20 -8.45 -4.73
C LEU A 82 -12.63 -8.62 -5.28
N SER A 83 -12.84 -9.57 -6.19
CA SER A 83 -14.16 -9.88 -6.76
C SER A 83 -15.18 -10.41 -5.74
N LYS A 84 -14.74 -10.81 -4.53
CA LYS A 84 -15.62 -11.21 -3.42
C LYS A 84 -16.27 -10.03 -2.71
N HIS A 85 -15.77 -8.80 -2.91
CA HIS A 85 -16.25 -7.57 -2.26
C HIS A 85 -16.72 -6.55 -3.30
N PRO A 86 -17.63 -6.94 -4.22
CA PRO A 86 -18.07 -6.06 -5.30
C PRO A 86 -18.83 -4.84 -4.79
N GLU A 87 -19.25 -4.80 -3.53
CA GLU A 87 -19.98 -3.71 -2.88
C GLU A 87 -19.08 -2.57 -2.35
N ALA A 88 -17.78 -2.81 -2.15
CA ALA A 88 -16.88 -1.86 -1.50
C ALA A 88 -16.85 -0.49 -2.19
N LYS A 89 -17.04 0.59 -1.43
CA LYS A 89 -17.12 1.96 -1.93
C LYS A 89 -15.73 2.59 -2.08
N VAL A 90 -14.77 2.11 -1.29
CA VAL A 90 -13.37 2.58 -1.32
C VAL A 90 -12.43 1.40 -1.54
N VAL A 91 -11.45 1.59 -2.42
CA VAL A 91 -10.29 0.71 -2.57
C VAL A 91 -9.07 1.49 -2.10
N ALA A 92 -8.57 1.17 -0.91
CA ALA A 92 -7.38 1.77 -0.32
C ALA A 92 -6.15 0.94 -0.68
N ILE A 93 -5.16 1.55 -1.31
CA ILE A 93 -3.96 0.88 -1.82
C ILE A 93 -2.73 1.44 -1.12
N GLY A 94 -1.90 0.59 -0.54
CA GLY A 94 -0.61 0.98 0.00
C GLY A 94 0.54 0.21 -0.66
N HIS A 95 1.65 0.89 -0.93
CA HIS A 95 2.79 0.29 -1.62
C HIS A 95 4.10 0.95 -1.19
N HIS A 96 5.21 0.20 -1.20
CA HIS A 96 6.55 0.71 -0.83
C HIS A 96 7.35 1.29 -2.01
N ASP A 97 7.00 0.94 -3.24
CA ASP A 97 7.60 1.47 -4.48
C ASP A 97 6.72 1.25 -5.74
N TYR A 98 5.72 2.11 -5.98
CA TYR A 98 4.70 1.91 -7.03
C TYR A 98 5.28 1.77 -8.45
N PHE A 99 6.26 2.61 -8.77
CA PHE A 99 6.73 2.82 -10.15
C PHE A 99 8.22 2.48 -10.33
N ALA A 100 8.79 1.71 -9.39
CA ALA A 100 10.20 1.36 -9.40
C ALA A 100 11.14 2.60 -9.37
N LEU A 101 10.70 3.65 -8.67
CA LEU A 101 11.50 4.87 -8.43
C LEU A 101 12.24 4.80 -7.10
N GLY A 102 12.00 3.77 -6.28
CA GLY A 102 12.77 3.52 -5.07
C GLY A 102 14.24 3.22 -5.40
N PRO A 103 15.18 3.45 -4.46
CA PRO A 103 16.61 3.19 -4.69
C PRO A 103 16.93 1.80 -5.23
N PRO A 104 16.42 0.67 -4.66
CA PRO A 104 16.78 -0.64 -5.17
C PRO A 104 16.23 -0.90 -6.57
N SER A 105 14.98 -0.51 -6.84
CA SER A 105 14.37 -0.76 -8.15
C SER A 105 14.96 0.11 -9.25
N SER A 106 15.17 1.39 -8.98
CA SER A 106 15.77 2.31 -9.96
C SER A 106 17.20 1.92 -10.31
N GLU A 107 18.01 1.46 -9.34
CA GLU A 107 19.36 0.96 -9.59
C GLU A 107 19.36 -0.25 -10.53
N TRP A 108 18.54 -1.27 -10.22
CA TRP A 108 18.40 -2.44 -11.10
C TRP A 108 17.89 -2.07 -12.49
N TRP A 109 16.97 -1.12 -12.58
CA TRP A 109 16.46 -0.65 -13.87
C TRP A 109 17.58 -0.02 -14.70
N VAL A 110 18.36 0.90 -14.12
CA VAL A 110 19.48 1.56 -14.80
C VAL A 110 20.53 0.55 -15.25
N LEU A 111 20.90 -0.40 -14.40
CA LEU A 111 21.94 -1.39 -14.69
C LEU A 111 21.54 -2.38 -15.81
N THR A 112 20.27 -2.77 -15.85
CA THR A 112 19.80 -3.84 -16.74
C THR A 112 19.04 -3.35 -17.96
N GLY A 113 18.60 -2.08 -17.95
CA GLY A 113 17.67 -1.51 -18.94
C GLY A 113 16.26 -2.13 -18.91
N LYS A 114 15.94 -2.93 -17.90
CA LYS A 114 14.66 -3.67 -17.81
C LYS A 114 13.82 -3.20 -16.63
N GLU A 115 12.53 -3.08 -16.87
CA GLU A 115 11.56 -2.70 -15.84
C GLU A 115 11.47 -3.74 -14.72
N PRO A 116 11.67 -3.33 -13.44
CA PRO A 116 11.50 -4.18 -12.26
C PRO A 116 10.12 -4.81 -12.12
N VAL A 117 10.08 -5.95 -11.42
CA VAL A 117 8.85 -6.74 -11.30
C VAL A 117 7.79 -6.05 -10.46
N ASN A 118 8.15 -5.29 -9.42
CA ASN A 118 7.20 -4.52 -8.59
C ASN A 118 6.37 -3.55 -9.44
N ALA A 119 6.99 -2.71 -10.27
CA ALA A 119 6.26 -1.79 -11.14
C ALA A 119 5.36 -2.50 -12.16
N ARG A 120 5.83 -3.62 -12.72
CA ARG A 120 5.04 -4.45 -13.66
C ARG A 120 3.86 -5.12 -12.98
N SER A 121 4.06 -5.62 -11.76
CA SER A 121 3.03 -6.25 -10.94
C SER A 121 1.96 -5.23 -10.55
N PHE A 122 2.37 -4.04 -10.08
CA PHE A 122 1.45 -2.96 -9.75
C PHE A 122 0.65 -2.48 -10.97
N ARG A 123 1.30 -2.31 -12.13
CA ARG A 123 0.60 -1.96 -13.38
C ARG A 123 -0.46 -3.01 -13.75
N LYS A 124 -0.10 -4.30 -13.74
CA LYS A 124 -1.03 -5.41 -14.01
C LYS A 124 -2.21 -5.42 -13.03
N PHE A 125 -1.95 -5.11 -11.76
CA PHE A 125 -2.98 -4.99 -10.74
C PHE A 125 -3.96 -3.83 -11.04
N MET A 126 -3.45 -2.64 -11.34
CA MET A 126 -4.30 -1.47 -11.68
C MET A 126 -5.09 -1.67 -12.98
N GLU A 127 -4.54 -2.42 -13.93
CA GLU A 127 -5.17 -2.77 -15.22
C GLU A 127 -6.02 -4.06 -15.16
N SER A 128 -6.19 -4.65 -13.97
CA SER A 128 -7.01 -5.85 -13.78
C SER A 128 -8.50 -5.59 -14.01
N LYS A 129 -9.25 -6.67 -14.27
CA LYS A 129 -10.71 -6.60 -14.46
C LYS A 129 -11.42 -6.16 -13.18
N GLU A 130 -10.88 -6.53 -12.03
CA GLU A 130 -11.38 -6.20 -10.70
C GLU A 130 -11.25 -4.69 -10.47
N MET A 131 -10.07 -4.12 -10.70
CA MET A 131 -9.88 -2.67 -10.58
C MET A 131 -10.69 -1.89 -11.63
N GLU A 132 -10.82 -2.42 -12.85
CA GLU A 132 -11.70 -1.86 -13.85
C GLU A 132 -13.17 -1.86 -13.40
N TYR A 133 -13.63 -2.95 -12.79
CA TYR A 133 -14.97 -3.05 -12.23
C TYR A 133 -15.22 -1.98 -11.15
N PHE A 134 -14.31 -1.84 -10.18
CA PHE A 134 -14.40 -0.81 -9.13
C PHE A 134 -14.51 0.60 -9.71
N ARG A 135 -13.66 0.94 -10.71
CA ARG A 135 -13.73 2.23 -11.40
C ARG A 135 -15.08 2.44 -12.08
N ARG A 136 -15.56 1.45 -12.85
CA ARG A 136 -16.82 1.55 -13.61
C ARG A 136 -18.03 1.73 -12.72
N LYS A 137 -18.06 1.12 -11.54
CA LYS A 137 -19.15 1.30 -10.57
C LYS A 137 -19.03 2.57 -9.72
N GLY A 138 -17.94 3.33 -9.87
CA GLY A 138 -17.71 4.58 -9.14
C GLY A 138 -17.11 4.43 -7.75
N ALA A 139 -16.47 3.29 -7.42
CA ALA A 139 -15.68 3.21 -6.19
C ALA A 139 -14.50 4.18 -6.25
N LYS A 140 -14.17 4.76 -5.09
CA LYS A 140 -13.06 5.72 -4.96
C LYS A 140 -11.77 4.97 -4.67
N ILE A 141 -10.70 5.35 -5.36
CA ILE A 141 -9.38 4.75 -5.19
C ILE A 141 -8.53 5.71 -4.38
N VAL A 142 -8.09 5.28 -3.20
CA VAL A 142 -7.20 6.05 -2.33
C VAL A 142 -5.85 5.36 -2.30
N VAL A 143 -4.77 6.08 -2.56
CA VAL A 143 -3.41 5.52 -2.59
C VAL A 143 -2.55 6.16 -1.51
N GLY A 144 -1.67 5.38 -0.90
CA GLY A 144 -0.77 5.84 0.16
C GLY A 144 0.44 4.95 0.38
N GLY A 145 1.01 5.00 1.58
CA GLY A 145 2.21 4.25 1.94
C GLY A 145 3.51 4.98 1.56
N PRO A 146 4.68 4.38 1.86
CA PRO A 146 5.96 5.11 1.81
C PRO A 146 6.38 5.62 0.42
N ALA A 147 5.78 5.11 -0.65
CA ALA A 147 6.02 5.57 -2.02
C ALA A 147 4.91 6.49 -2.56
N ALA A 148 4.01 7.02 -1.73
CA ALA A 148 2.94 7.90 -2.18
C ALA A 148 3.44 9.12 -2.98
N TRP A 149 4.59 9.68 -2.60
CA TRP A 149 5.27 10.76 -3.33
C TRP A 149 5.51 10.46 -4.83
N GLN A 150 5.61 9.20 -5.23
CA GLN A 150 5.85 8.82 -6.63
C GLN A 150 4.70 9.21 -7.56
N TRP A 151 3.48 9.30 -7.03
CA TRP A 151 2.30 9.75 -7.78
C TRP A 151 2.42 11.21 -8.23
N LEU A 152 3.16 12.04 -7.50
CA LEU A 152 3.43 13.43 -7.88
C LEU A 152 4.24 13.54 -9.18
N TYR A 153 5.02 12.50 -9.49
CA TYR A 153 5.82 12.41 -10.71
C TYR A 153 5.10 11.67 -11.85
N LYS A 154 3.89 11.16 -11.60
CA LYS A 154 3.07 10.40 -12.54
C LYS A 154 1.60 10.88 -12.58
N PRO A 155 1.33 12.19 -12.76
CA PRO A 155 -0.03 12.71 -12.77
C PRO A 155 -0.90 12.07 -13.85
N GLU A 156 -0.32 11.65 -14.97
CA GLU A 156 -1.02 10.94 -16.05
C GLU A 156 -1.62 9.61 -15.61
N LEU A 157 -1.01 8.95 -14.61
CA LEU A 157 -1.51 7.69 -14.06
C LEU A 157 -2.62 7.92 -13.04
N ILE A 158 -2.61 9.05 -12.33
CA ILE A 158 -3.71 9.47 -11.44
C ILE A 158 -5.00 9.56 -12.27
N GLU A 159 -4.94 10.28 -13.40
CA GLU A 159 -6.08 10.43 -14.31
C GLU A 159 -6.49 9.12 -14.96
N ARG A 160 -5.51 8.39 -15.55
CA ARG A 160 -5.78 7.13 -16.26
C ARG A 160 -6.45 6.09 -15.38
N TRP A 161 -6.02 5.96 -14.13
CA TRP A 161 -6.53 4.95 -13.22
C TRP A 161 -7.58 5.49 -12.24
N GLY A 162 -8.02 6.74 -12.39
CA GLY A 162 -9.08 7.32 -11.57
C GLY A 162 -8.75 7.36 -10.08
N VAL A 163 -7.49 7.62 -9.73
CA VAL A 163 -7.09 7.78 -8.32
C VAL A 163 -7.80 9.02 -7.77
N THR A 164 -8.58 8.82 -6.71
CA THR A 164 -9.38 9.86 -6.06
C THR A 164 -8.53 10.71 -5.14
N THR A 165 -7.73 10.08 -4.29
CA THR A 165 -6.89 10.78 -3.31
C THR A 165 -5.54 10.07 -3.16
N VAL A 166 -4.46 10.86 -3.17
CA VAL A 166 -3.11 10.45 -2.81
C VAL A 166 -2.81 10.97 -1.40
N ILE A 167 -2.45 10.09 -0.46
CA ILE A 167 -2.03 10.44 0.90
C ILE A 167 -0.53 10.22 1.03
N ASP A 168 0.24 11.31 1.14
CA ASP A 168 1.69 11.31 1.31
C ASP A 168 2.07 11.67 2.75
N GLY A 169 2.43 10.65 3.54
CA GLY A 169 2.79 10.79 4.96
C GLY A 169 2.18 9.70 5.84
N GLU A 170 2.09 9.96 7.14
CA GLU A 170 1.43 9.06 8.11
C GLU A 170 -0.09 9.14 7.94
N GLY A 171 -0.69 8.01 7.56
CA GLY A 171 -2.05 7.99 7.02
C GLY A 171 -3.14 7.62 8.00
N GLU A 172 -2.83 7.16 9.22
CA GLU A 172 -3.82 6.53 10.11
C GLU A 172 -4.99 7.45 10.49
N ARG A 173 -4.71 8.73 10.74
CA ARG A 173 -5.76 9.72 11.03
C ARG A 173 -6.45 10.22 9.76
N VAL A 174 -5.64 10.49 8.72
CA VAL A 174 -6.11 11.11 7.48
C VAL A 174 -7.00 10.17 6.67
N ILE A 175 -6.70 8.87 6.67
CA ILE A 175 -7.49 7.89 5.93
C ILE A 175 -8.93 7.79 6.46
N VAL A 176 -9.14 7.97 7.77
CA VAL A 176 -10.47 7.97 8.38
C VAL A 176 -11.30 9.12 7.83
N ASP A 177 -10.80 10.36 7.89
CA ASP A 177 -11.48 11.55 7.35
C ASP A 177 -11.77 11.41 5.84
N VAL A 178 -10.79 10.93 5.07
CA VAL A 178 -10.97 10.70 3.62
C VAL A 178 -12.07 9.69 3.34
N VAL A 179 -12.08 8.56 4.05
CA VAL A 179 -13.08 7.52 3.86
C VAL A 179 -14.46 8.00 4.30
N GLU A 180 -14.59 8.67 5.45
CA GLU A 180 -15.86 9.21 5.94
C GLU A 180 -16.49 10.17 4.93
N ARG A 181 -15.70 11.11 4.38
CA ARG A 181 -16.16 12.00 3.30
C ARG A 181 -16.70 11.22 2.12
N ILE A 182 -15.95 10.23 1.65
CA ILE A 182 -16.38 9.40 0.52
C ILE A 182 -17.69 8.66 0.83
N LEU A 183 -17.81 8.08 2.03
CA LEU A 183 -19.01 7.34 2.44
C LEU A 183 -20.24 8.26 2.58
N ASN A 184 -20.02 9.54 2.91
CA ASN A 184 -21.05 10.58 2.97
C ASN A 184 -21.37 11.22 1.61
N GLY A 185 -20.69 10.81 0.53
CA GLY A 185 -20.88 11.36 -0.82
C GLY A 185 -20.16 12.69 -1.07
N GLU A 186 -19.24 13.07 -0.18
CA GLU A 186 -18.38 14.24 -0.32
C GLU A 186 -17.11 13.91 -1.12
N GLU A 187 -16.53 14.92 -1.77
CA GLU A 187 -15.30 14.76 -2.54
C GLU A 187 -14.07 15.13 -1.67
N PRO A 188 -13.19 14.17 -1.33
CA PRO A 188 -11.98 14.47 -0.57
C PRO A 188 -10.94 15.21 -1.44
N PRO A 189 -9.92 15.85 -0.85
CA PRO A 189 -8.81 16.42 -1.60
C PRO A 189 -8.11 15.38 -2.48
N LYS A 190 -7.67 15.78 -3.68
CA LYS A 190 -6.94 14.89 -4.61
C LYS A 190 -5.56 14.48 -4.09
N LEU A 191 -4.91 15.36 -3.35
CA LEU A 191 -3.59 15.16 -2.77
C LEU A 191 -3.62 15.70 -1.34
N ILE A 192 -3.15 14.89 -0.40
CA ILE A 192 -2.96 15.26 0.99
C ILE A 192 -1.50 14.97 1.34
N GLN A 193 -0.76 16.02 1.71
CA GLN A 193 0.59 15.89 2.23
C GLN A 193 0.52 16.12 3.74
N VAL A 194 0.83 15.09 4.52
CA VAL A 194 0.70 15.16 5.98
C VAL A 194 1.91 15.90 6.54
N GLY A 195 1.72 17.11 7.06
CA GLY A 195 2.76 17.94 7.65
C GLY A 195 3.36 17.35 8.93
N MET A 196 4.49 17.92 9.39
CA MET A 196 5.13 17.51 10.65
C MET A 196 4.16 17.62 11.84
N ASP A 197 3.38 18.69 11.89
CA ASP A 197 2.44 19.00 12.98
C ASP A 197 1.14 18.20 12.88
N GLU A 198 0.98 17.41 11.81
CA GLU A 198 -0.23 16.63 11.54
C GLU A 198 -0.01 15.12 11.74
N VAL A 199 1.19 14.71 12.16
CA VAL A 199 1.46 13.30 12.49
C VAL A 199 0.75 12.91 13.78
N PRO A 200 0.31 11.65 13.90
CA PRO A 200 -0.38 11.19 15.11
C PRO A 200 0.54 11.24 16.34
N SER A 201 -0.02 11.53 17.50
CA SER A 201 0.62 11.24 18.79
C SER A 201 0.77 9.73 19.01
N LEU A 202 1.45 9.32 20.09
CA LEU A 202 1.62 7.89 20.41
C LEU A 202 0.28 7.17 20.64
N ASP A 203 -0.65 7.84 21.32
CA ASP A 203 -1.99 7.34 21.63
C ASP A 203 -2.92 7.33 20.41
N GLU A 204 -2.66 8.16 19.40
CA GLU A 204 -3.39 8.16 18.12
C GLU A 204 -2.90 7.06 17.15
N ILE A 205 -1.77 6.37 17.44
CA ILE A 205 -1.28 5.27 16.60
C ILE A 205 -2.02 3.98 17.00
N PRO A 206 -2.88 3.41 16.14
CA PRO A 206 -3.70 2.26 16.50
C PRO A 206 -2.86 1.01 16.67
N LEU A 207 -3.25 0.13 17.59
CA LEU A 207 -2.67 -1.22 17.67
C LEU A 207 -3.18 -2.07 16.52
N ILE A 208 -2.30 -2.85 15.88
CA ILE A 208 -2.75 -3.78 14.83
C ILE A 208 -3.68 -4.83 15.44
N LYS A 209 -4.79 -5.12 14.76
CA LYS A 209 -5.80 -6.08 15.24
C LYS A 209 -5.59 -7.49 14.69
N LYS A 210 -4.72 -7.63 13.69
CA LYS A 210 -4.48 -8.88 12.93
C LYS A 210 -3.00 -9.02 12.59
N PRO A 211 -2.51 -10.24 12.30
CA PRO A 211 -1.07 -10.49 12.12
C PRO A 211 -0.44 -9.69 10.98
N SER A 212 0.78 -9.24 11.23
CA SER A 212 1.66 -8.63 10.24
C SER A 212 2.53 -9.68 9.55
N VAL A 213 3.01 -9.37 8.34
CA VAL A 213 4.01 -10.19 7.64
C VAL A 213 5.22 -10.42 8.55
N ASN A 214 5.62 -11.68 8.66
CA ASN A 214 6.80 -12.12 9.42
C ASN A 214 6.80 -11.71 10.91
N GLY A 215 5.63 -11.39 11.48
CA GLY A 215 5.52 -10.96 12.88
C GLY A 215 6.19 -9.61 13.17
N LEU A 216 6.33 -8.75 12.16
CA LEU A 216 6.91 -7.42 12.32
C LEU A 216 6.09 -6.59 13.32
N VAL A 217 6.78 -5.94 14.25
CA VAL A 217 6.21 -5.01 15.23
C VAL A 217 7.00 -3.70 15.16
N GLU A 218 6.29 -2.60 15.02
CA GLU A 218 6.87 -1.26 15.09
C GLU A 218 6.90 -0.82 16.56
N ILE A 219 8.11 -0.73 17.12
CA ILE A 219 8.35 -0.31 18.50
C ILE A 219 8.66 1.18 18.65
N SER A 220 8.85 1.88 17.53
CA SER A 220 9.16 3.31 17.50
C SER A 220 8.87 3.91 16.12
N ARG A 221 8.55 5.21 16.05
CA ARG A 221 8.43 5.99 14.82
C ARG A 221 9.33 7.22 14.84
N GLY A 222 9.73 7.67 13.66
CA GLY A 222 10.70 8.76 13.49
C GLY A 222 12.14 8.28 13.68
N CYS A 223 13.10 9.17 13.42
CA CYS A 223 14.52 8.81 13.42
C CYS A 223 15.38 9.92 14.03
N PRO A 224 16.13 9.65 15.12
CA PRO A 224 16.96 10.67 15.78
C PRO A 224 18.29 10.94 15.08
N ARG A 225 18.58 10.29 13.94
CA ARG A 225 19.90 10.35 13.29
C ARG A 225 20.23 11.72 12.68
N GLY A 226 19.23 12.55 12.38
CA GLY A 226 19.43 13.90 11.85
C GLY A 226 20.10 13.97 10.46
N CYS A 227 19.99 12.90 9.66
CA CYS A 227 20.50 12.87 8.28
C CYS A 227 19.81 13.94 7.42
N ARG A 228 20.58 14.91 6.90
CA ARG A 228 20.04 16.07 6.13
C ARG A 228 19.23 15.70 4.88
N PHE A 229 19.43 14.50 4.34
CA PHE A 229 18.77 14.03 3.12
C PHE A 229 17.53 13.16 3.39
N CYS A 230 17.31 12.71 4.63
CA CYS A 230 16.29 11.73 4.94
C CYS A 230 15.04 12.41 5.50
N SER A 231 13.95 12.37 4.74
CA SER A 231 12.66 12.95 5.15
C SER A 231 12.09 12.32 6.42
N VAL A 232 12.48 11.09 6.78
CA VAL A 232 12.05 10.45 8.04
C VAL A 232 12.58 11.21 9.26
N THR A 233 13.74 11.88 9.14
CA THR A 233 14.33 12.65 10.25
C THR A 233 13.60 13.96 10.53
N LEU A 234 12.69 14.34 9.62
CA LEU A 234 11.77 15.46 9.81
C LEU A 234 10.62 15.10 10.77
N ARG A 235 10.39 13.82 11.06
CA ARG A 235 9.31 13.39 11.95
C ARG A 235 9.80 13.27 13.39
N PRO A 236 8.99 13.64 14.39
CA PRO A 236 9.35 13.48 15.79
C PRO A 236 9.55 12.00 16.14
N LEU A 237 10.58 11.73 16.94
CA LEU A 237 10.81 10.40 17.52
C LEU A 237 9.74 10.10 18.57
N ARG A 238 9.08 8.93 18.44
CA ARG A 238 8.01 8.41 19.30
C ARG A 238 8.31 6.94 19.59
N HIS A 239 8.22 6.49 20.84
CA HIS A 239 8.48 5.11 21.27
C HIS A 239 7.72 4.78 22.56
#